data_AF-A0AAE1S376-F1
#
_entry.id   AF-A0AAE1S376-F1
#
_cell.length_a   1.000
_cell.length_b   1.000
_cell.length_c   1.000
_cell.angle_alpha   90.00
_cell.angle_beta   90.00
_cell.angle_gamma   90.00
#
_symmetry.space_group_name_H-M   'P 1'
#
loop_
_entity.id
_entity.type
_entity.pdbx_description
1 polymer ?
#
loop_
_entity_poly.entity_id
_entity_poly.type
_entity_poly.pdbx_seq_one_letter_code
_entity_poly.pdbx_strand_id
1 'polypeptide(L)'
;MAVDQLTKSNEATIILTSGASGRISALFSLRVLRSLFLLINAFVLLLLLPFRGRRRMTSPGTMMTSSGSSQEKAVVVERKGVPVVRVPSKMVPRKSAVEQEVAARRSLAIRRVIQEDDKETLREFSLFVTSKGDTMFTQSWTPVSFKVRGLVFLLHGLNEHSGRYNDFAKKLNANGFKVYGMDWIGVEFPQISSFWCENVTCEAPSHNYAVYCLLTVYVEHFHLNAFGHGGSDGLHAYVPSLDDAVNDTKQFLSKVLAENPGLPCFCFGHSTGAAIILKAALDPKVESRIDGVVLTSPAVGVQPAHPIFTVLAPIFSFLLPRYQFSAANKRGTLVSRDPAALLAKYSDPLVFTGSIRVRTGYEILRITAYLQQNLCKLTVPFLVLHGSDDTVTDPEGSKKLYEEASSTDKSIKLYKGLLHDLLFEPEREEIMKEIIDWLNQRLLNC
;
A
#
# COMPACT_ATOMS: atom_id res chain seq x y z
N MET A 1 -41.36 -73.57 -12.97
CA MET A 1 -41.93 -74.50 -11.96
C MET A 1 -41.18 -74.28 -10.65
N ALA A 2 -41.75 -74.32 -9.44
CA ALA A 2 -43.15 -74.25 -8.96
C ALA A 2 -43.13 -74.36 -7.39
N VAL A 3 -44.05 -73.79 -6.58
CA VAL A 3 -44.89 -72.58 -6.70
C VAL A 3 -45.42 -72.23 -5.28
N ASP A 4 -45.52 -70.94 -4.93
CA ASP A 4 -46.19 -70.37 -3.71
C ASP A 4 -45.69 -70.87 -2.32
N GLN A 5 -46.04 -70.31 -1.15
CA GLN A 5 -47.06 -69.33 -0.70
C GLN A 5 -46.39 -68.16 0.09
N LEU A 6 -46.82 -66.87 -0.02
CA LEU A 6 -48.02 -66.22 0.55
C LEU A 6 -48.09 -66.29 2.10
N THR A 7 -48.42 -65.25 2.88
CA THR A 7 -48.74 -63.82 2.61
C THR A 7 -48.61 -62.94 3.88
N LYS A 8 -48.81 -61.61 3.71
CA LYS A 8 -49.05 -60.53 4.70
C LYS A 8 -47.79 -59.87 5.28
N SER A 9 -47.66 -58.55 5.38
CA SER A 9 -48.28 -57.35 4.78
C SER A 9 -47.84 -56.19 5.66
N ASN A 10 -47.19 -55.16 5.11
CA ASN A 10 -47.21 -53.81 5.68
C ASN A 10 -46.89 -52.80 4.57
N GLU A 11 -47.31 -51.56 4.78
CA GLU A 11 -47.51 -50.59 3.70
C GLU A 11 -46.22 -49.90 3.24
N ALA A 12 -46.17 -49.56 1.95
CA ALA A 12 -45.02 -48.89 1.34
C ALA A 12 -45.00 -47.39 1.67
N THR A 13 -44.37 -47.00 2.79
CA THR A 13 -44.02 -45.60 3.03
C THR A 13 -42.83 -45.19 2.17
N ILE A 14 -43.09 -44.53 1.03
CA ILE A 14 -42.05 -43.99 0.14
C ILE A 14 -41.42 -42.76 0.80
N ILE A 15 -40.32 -42.95 1.54
CA ILE A 15 -39.51 -41.85 2.08
C ILE A 15 -38.53 -41.36 1.01
N LEU A 16 -39.05 -40.56 0.07
CA LEU A 16 -38.24 -39.63 -0.71
C LEU A 16 -38.09 -38.33 0.11
N THR A 17 -36.98 -38.16 0.81
CA THR A 17 -36.63 -36.89 1.46
C THR A 17 -35.37 -36.29 0.83
N SER A 18 -35.48 -35.03 0.41
CA SER A 18 -34.46 -34.32 -0.35
C SER A 18 -33.33 -33.82 0.57
N GLY A 19 -32.09 -34.23 0.28
CA GLY A 19 -30.88 -33.74 0.96
C GLY A 19 -30.52 -32.27 0.65
N ALA A 20 -31.50 -31.44 0.29
CA ALA A 20 -31.33 -30.14 -0.36
C ALA A 20 -32.27 -29.05 0.19
N SER A 21 -32.36 -28.91 1.53
CA SER A 21 -33.06 -27.76 2.16
C SER A 21 -32.43 -27.24 3.46
N GLY A 22 -31.26 -27.76 3.86
CA GLY A 22 -30.63 -27.42 5.15
C GLY A 22 -29.72 -26.18 5.19
N ARG A 23 -29.56 -25.41 4.10
CA ARG A 23 -28.50 -24.37 3.98
C ARG A 23 -28.95 -22.96 3.57
N ILE A 24 -30.24 -22.61 3.70
CA ILE A 24 -30.74 -21.25 3.36
C ILE A 24 -31.23 -20.48 4.62
N SER A 25 -31.70 -21.16 5.66
CA SER A 25 -32.22 -20.54 6.89
C SER A 25 -31.18 -19.83 7.77
N ALA A 26 -29.87 -20.06 7.55
CA ALA A 26 -28.80 -19.42 8.32
C ALA A 26 -28.59 -17.92 7.99
N LEU A 27 -29.06 -17.44 6.83
CA LEU A 27 -28.82 -16.07 6.36
C LEU A 27 -29.76 -15.01 6.98
N PHE A 28 -30.88 -15.42 7.58
CA PHE A 28 -31.88 -14.50 8.15
C PHE A 28 -32.23 -14.83 9.61
N SER A 29 -31.21 -15.05 10.44
CA SER A 29 -31.40 -14.97 11.88
C SER A 29 -31.87 -13.56 12.26
N LEU A 30 -33.09 -13.44 12.79
CA LEU A 30 -33.68 -12.19 13.28
C LEU A 30 -32.80 -11.45 14.30
N ARG A 31 -31.89 -12.16 14.98
CA ARG A 31 -30.88 -11.56 15.86
C ARG A 31 -29.81 -10.81 15.08
N VAL A 32 -29.25 -11.41 14.02
CA VAL A 32 -28.24 -10.77 13.15
C VAL A 32 -28.86 -9.59 12.40
N LEU A 33 -30.08 -9.75 11.87
CA LEU A 33 -30.79 -8.66 11.22
C LEU A 33 -31.10 -7.51 12.19
N ARG A 34 -31.51 -7.80 13.44
CA ARG A 34 -31.64 -6.78 14.49
C ARG A 34 -30.31 -6.11 14.83
N SER A 35 -29.21 -6.85 14.98
CA SER A 35 -27.90 -6.26 15.26
C SER A 35 -27.44 -5.32 14.15
N LEU A 36 -27.63 -5.70 12.88
CA LEU A 36 -27.33 -4.83 11.73
C LEU A 36 -28.25 -3.60 11.71
N PHE A 37 -29.56 -3.77 11.95
CA PHE A 37 -30.52 -2.68 11.98
C PHE A 37 -30.28 -1.72 13.17
N LEU A 38 -29.82 -2.22 14.32
CA LEU A 38 -29.39 -1.40 15.46
C LEU A 38 -28.10 -0.62 15.14
N LEU A 39 -27.13 -1.24 14.47
CA LEU A 39 -25.91 -0.57 14.02
C LEU A 39 -26.23 0.57 13.04
N ILE A 40 -27.09 0.30 12.05
CA ILE A 40 -27.55 1.29 11.07
C ILE A 40 -28.32 2.42 11.75
N ASN A 41 -29.26 2.13 12.66
CA ASN A 41 -30.00 3.16 13.38
C ASN A 41 -29.10 4.00 14.30
N ALA A 42 -28.11 3.39 14.97
CA ALA A 42 -27.12 4.13 15.74
C ALA A 42 -26.31 5.10 14.85
N PHE A 43 -25.92 4.66 13.66
CA PHE A 43 -25.19 5.48 12.68
C PHE A 43 -26.06 6.63 12.13
N VAL A 44 -27.32 6.36 11.79
CA VAL A 44 -28.30 7.38 11.34
C VAL A 44 -28.58 8.40 12.45
N LEU A 45 -28.74 7.96 13.70
CA LEU A 45 -28.90 8.86 14.84
C LEU A 45 -27.67 9.73 15.08
N LEU A 46 -26.45 9.19 14.88
CA LEU A 46 -25.20 9.94 14.95
C LEU A 46 -25.15 11.06 13.89
N LEU A 47 -25.52 10.74 12.64
CA LEU A 47 -25.59 11.69 11.52
C LEU A 47 -26.64 12.79 11.70
N LEU A 48 -27.69 12.55 12.49
CA LEU A 48 -28.77 13.51 12.78
C LEU A 48 -28.49 14.42 13.98
N LEU A 49 -27.41 14.19 14.75
CA LEU A 49 -27.02 15.05 15.89
C LEU A 49 -26.86 16.55 15.53
N PRO A 50 -26.25 16.95 14.39
CA PRO A 50 -26.06 18.37 14.04
C PRO A 50 -27.38 19.15 13.83
N PHE A 51 -28.49 18.46 13.58
CA PHE A 51 -29.77 19.06 13.21
C PHE A 51 -30.74 19.22 14.39
N ARG A 52 -30.36 18.85 15.61
CA ARG A 52 -31.22 19.03 16.81
C ARG A 52 -31.13 20.48 17.30
N GLY A 53 -32.12 21.28 16.88
CA GLY A 53 -32.09 22.75 16.93
C GLY A 53 -31.74 23.41 18.27
N ARG A 54 -30.89 24.44 18.18
CA ARG A 54 -30.37 25.26 19.27
C ARG A 54 -31.47 26.10 19.94
N ARG A 55 -32.08 25.61 21.02
CA ARG A 55 -33.03 26.41 21.83
C ARG A 55 -32.31 27.60 22.48
N ARG A 56 -32.82 28.80 22.24
CA ARG A 56 -32.26 30.07 22.72
C ARG A 56 -32.75 30.35 24.14
N MET A 57 -31.89 30.16 25.14
CA MET A 57 -32.15 30.65 26.50
C MET A 57 -31.62 32.07 26.66
N THR A 58 -32.48 32.96 27.17
CA THR A 58 -32.14 34.32 27.61
C THR A 58 -31.95 34.32 29.13
N SER A 59 -30.92 35.00 29.63
CA SER A 59 -30.75 35.27 31.08
C SER A 59 -30.71 36.78 31.32
N PRO A 60 -31.23 37.28 32.46
CA PRO A 60 -31.21 38.72 32.77
C PRO A 60 -29.79 39.20 33.16
N GLY A 61 -29.55 40.51 33.01
CA GLY A 61 -28.29 41.13 33.43
C GLY A 61 -28.26 41.54 34.90
N THR A 62 -27.09 41.97 35.38
CA THR A 62 -26.87 42.73 36.62
C THR A 62 -25.67 43.66 36.42
N MET A 63 -25.57 44.72 37.24
CA MET A 63 -24.87 45.97 36.91
C MET A 63 -23.35 46.01 37.22
N MET A 64 -22.74 47.10 36.72
CA MET A 64 -21.33 47.48 36.81
C MET A 64 -20.87 47.83 38.24
N THR A 65 -19.57 47.69 38.48
CA THR A 65 -18.73 48.69 39.19
C THR A 65 -17.37 48.79 38.47
N SER A 66 -16.49 49.71 38.90
CA SER A 66 -15.51 50.36 38.00
C SER A 66 -14.05 50.37 38.46
N SER A 67 -13.17 50.63 37.48
CA SER A 67 -11.89 51.39 37.57
C SER A 67 -10.72 50.86 38.41
N GLY A 68 -9.58 50.64 37.72
CA GLY A 68 -8.23 50.50 38.29
C GLY A 68 -7.17 50.42 37.17
N SER A 69 -6.00 51.06 37.34
CA SER A 69 -4.98 51.22 36.29
C SER A 69 -3.55 50.97 36.77
N SER A 70 -2.65 50.55 35.86
CA SER A 70 -1.16 50.75 35.83
C SER A 70 -0.55 49.78 34.81
N GLN A 71 -0.07 50.24 33.65
CA GLN A 71 1.32 50.67 33.36
C GLN A 71 2.39 49.56 33.43
N GLU A 72 2.92 49.18 32.27
CA GLU A 72 4.17 48.45 32.11
C GLU A 72 5.40 49.33 32.44
N LYS A 73 6.51 48.69 32.83
CA LYS A 73 7.85 49.29 32.79
C LYS A 73 8.87 48.29 32.24
N ALA A 74 9.43 48.59 31.08
CA ALA A 74 10.65 47.95 30.60
C ALA A 74 11.86 48.45 31.41
N VAL A 75 12.84 47.58 31.66
CA VAL A 75 14.12 47.94 32.29
C VAL A 75 15.24 47.61 31.30
N VAL A 76 15.95 48.64 30.87
CA VAL A 76 17.13 48.52 29.99
C VAL A 76 18.38 48.46 30.84
N VAL A 77 19.24 47.47 30.59
CA VAL A 77 20.62 47.43 31.09
C VAL A 77 21.53 47.03 29.93
N GLU A 78 22.45 47.92 29.56
CA GLU A 78 23.41 47.69 28.47
C GLU A 78 24.83 47.61 29.03
N ARG A 79 25.60 46.58 28.64
CA ARG A 79 27.07 46.57 28.77
C ARG A 79 27.72 45.61 27.78
N LYS A 80 28.31 46.19 26.73
CA LYS A 80 29.42 45.69 25.87
C LYS A 80 29.55 44.17 25.68
N GLY A 81 29.05 43.69 24.54
CA GLY A 81 29.38 42.38 23.96
C GLY A 81 28.61 42.17 22.66
N VAL A 82 29.21 41.49 21.66
CA VAL A 82 28.50 41.15 20.42
C VAL A 82 27.28 40.29 20.77
N PRO A 83 26.07 40.57 20.25
CA PRO A 83 24.86 39.85 20.63
C PRO A 83 24.87 38.42 20.07
N VAL A 84 25.42 37.49 20.85
CA VAL A 84 25.24 36.05 20.64
C VAL A 84 23.78 35.73 20.96
N VAL A 85 22.94 35.71 19.93
CA VAL A 85 21.53 35.32 20.02
C VAL A 85 21.45 33.84 20.37
N ARG A 86 21.50 33.52 21.67
CA ARG A 86 21.14 32.21 22.21
C ARG A 86 19.64 32.01 22.06
N VAL A 87 19.23 31.56 20.88
CA VAL A 87 17.88 31.02 20.64
C VAL A 87 17.58 29.97 21.72
N PRO A 88 16.52 30.14 22.54
CA PRO A 88 16.16 29.13 23.53
C PRO A 88 15.93 27.77 22.87
N SER A 89 16.29 26.67 23.53
CA SER A 89 16.08 25.31 23.00
C SER A 89 14.60 24.91 22.82
N LYS A 90 13.66 25.81 23.17
CA LYS A 90 12.22 25.73 22.86
C LYS A 90 11.81 26.42 21.54
N MET A 91 12.70 27.17 20.89
CA MET A 91 12.44 27.92 19.65
C MET A 91 12.95 27.22 18.36
N VAL A 92 13.53 26.03 18.48
CA VAL A 92 13.64 25.11 17.34
C VAL A 92 12.31 24.37 17.23
N PRO A 93 11.58 24.44 16.09
CA PRO A 93 10.41 23.59 15.89
C PRO A 93 10.82 22.13 16.04
N ARG A 94 10.21 21.41 16.98
CA ARG A 94 10.35 19.95 17.04
C ARG A 94 9.70 19.39 15.78
N LYS A 95 10.53 19.05 14.79
CA LYS A 95 10.16 18.19 13.67
C LYS A 95 9.31 17.05 14.19
N SER A 96 8.18 16.83 13.56
CA SER A 96 7.25 15.76 13.94
C SER A 96 7.98 14.40 13.93
N ALA A 97 7.49 13.44 14.72
CA ALA A 97 8.03 12.07 14.68
C ALA A 97 7.96 11.45 13.27
N VAL A 98 7.03 11.97 12.45
CA VAL A 98 6.94 11.75 11.01
C VAL A 98 8.25 12.05 10.30
N GLU A 99 8.63 13.33 10.26
CA GLU A 99 9.82 13.82 9.56
C GLU A 99 11.11 13.17 10.05
N GLN A 100 11.17 12.77 11.33
CA GLN A 100 12.34 12.12 11.92
C GLN A 100 12.54 10.70 11.39
N GLU A 101 11.49 9.88 11.30
CA GLU A 101 11.59 8.53 10.71
C GLU A 101 11.85 8.61 9.20
N VAL A 102 11.20 9.55 8.50
CA VAL A 102 11.46 9.84 7.07
C VAL A 102 12.92 10.18 6.85
N ALA A 103 13.46 11.12 7.62
CA ALA A 103 14.86 11.51 7.53
C ALA A 103 15.80 10.33 7.85
N ALA A 104 15.46 9.49 8.83
CA ALA A 104 16.26 8.31 9.17
C ALA A 104 16.28 7.26 8.04
N ARG A 105 15.11 6.87 7.50
CA ARG A 105 15.00 5.94 6.38
C ARG A 105 15.65 6.48 5.10
N ARG A 106 15.39 7.75 4.74
CA ARG A 106 16.04 8.43 3.61
C ARG A 106 17.55 8.48 3.75
N SER A 107 18.06 8.82 4.94
CA SER A 107 19.50 8.83 5.21
C SER A 107 20.13 7.44 5.09
N LEU A 108 19.41 6.38 5.46
CA LEU A 108 19.88 5.00 5.29
C LEU A 108 19.85 4.54 3.82
N ALA A 109 18.78 4.86 3.07
CA ALA A 109 18.68 4.56 1.65
C ALA A 109 19.80 5.25 0.84
N ILE A 110 20.00 6.55 1.07
CA ILE A 110 21.12 7.33 0.51
C ILE A 110 22.46 6.73 0.90
N ARG A 111 22.67 6.38 2.18
CA ARG A 111 23.92 5.78 2.66
C ARG A 111 24.22 4.45 1.95
N ARG A 112 23.22 3.59 1.74
CA ARG A 112 23.39 2.31 1.03
C ARG A 112 23.83 2.48 -0.43
N VAL A 113 23.44 3.59 -1.08
CA VAL A 113 23.95 3.94 -2.42
C VAL A 113 25.38 4.47 -2.33
N ILE A 114 25.66 5.42 -1.44
CA ILE A 114 27.00 6.05 -1.32
C ILE A 114 28.08 5.08 -0.82
N GLN A 115 27.73 4.05 -0.06
CA GLN A 115 28.67 3.05 0.47
C GLN A 115 28.93 1.87 -0.48
N GLU A 116 28.32 1.84 -1.67
CA GLU A 116 28.53 0.76 -2.63
C GLU A 116 29.67 1.09 -3.61
N ASP A 117 30.81 0.41 -3.44
CA ASP A 117 31.94 0.42 -4.36
C ASP A 117 31.85 -0.80 -5.29
N ASP A 118 31.25 -0.60 -6.46
CA ASP A 118 31.16 -1.59 -7.54
C ASP A 118 31.79 -1.01 -8.82
N LYS A 119 32.60 -1.82 -9.50
CA LYS A 119 33.41 -1.38 -10.66
C LYS A 119 32.67 -1.51 -11.99
N GLU A 120 31.65 -2.36 -12.05
CA GLU A 120 30.88 -2.64 -13.26
C GLU A 120 29.54 -1.88 -13.27
N THR A 121 29.04 -1.48 -12.09
CA THR A 121 27.77 -0.77 -11.89
C THR A 121 27.96 0.53 -11.11
N LEU A 122 27.77 1.66 -11.79
CA LEU A 122 27.64 2.97 -11.15
C LEU A 122 26.22 3.10 -10.57
N ARG A 123 26.11 3.16 -9.24
CA ARG A 123 24.83 3.35 -8.54
C ARG A 123 24.67 4.81 -8.10
N GLU A 124 23.54 5.41 -8.44
CA GLU A 124 23.21 6.81 -8.15
C GLU A 124 21.85 6.90 -7.46
N PHE A 125 21.61 8.00 -6.74
CA PHE A 125 20.29 8.31 -6.16
C PHE A 125 19.81 9.70 -6.56
N SER A 126 18.50 9.90 -6.55
CA SER A 126 17.86 11.20 -6.77
C SER A 126 16.65 11.34 -5.86
N LEU A 127 16.25 12.59 -5.60
CA LEU A 127 15.01 12.91 -4.90
C LEU A 127 14.07 13.56 -5.90
N PHE A 128 13.00 12.86 -6.25
CA PHE A 128 11.99 13.31 -7.22
C PHE A 128 10.76 13.82 -6.49
N VAL A 129 10.42 15.09 -6.69
CA VAL A 129 9.22 15.70 -6.10
C VAL A 129 8.01 15.49 -7.03
N THR A 130 6.92 14.95 -6.49
CA THR A 130 5.68 14.72 -7.25
C THR A 130 4.92 16.01 -7.51
N SER A 131 3.94 15.97 -8.42
CA SER A 131 2.95 17.05 -8.60
C SER A 131 2.12 17.39 -7.35
N LYS A 132 2.21 16.60 -6.28
CA LYS A 132 1.58 16.89 -4.97
C LYS A 132 2.54 17.53 -3.95
N GLY A 133 3.85 17.53 -4.23
CA GLY A 133 4.89 18.04 -3.32
C GLY A 133 5.55 16.96 -2.44
N ASP A 134 5.11 15.70 -2.51
CA ASP A 134 5.77 14.58 -1.83
C ASP A 134 7.14 14.27 -2.46
N THR A 135 8.12 13.85 -1.65
CA THR A 135 9.46 13.47 -2.12
C THR A 135 9.59 11.94 -2.26
N MET A 136 9.80 11.47 -3.49
CA MET A 136 10.24 10.10 -3.77
C MET A 136 11.76 9.99 -3.69
N PHE A 137 12.26 8.97 -2.99
CA PHE A 137 13.60 8.44 -3.23
C PHE A 137 13.58 7.60 -4.50
N THR A 138 14.48 7.92 -5.41
CA THR A 138 14.71 7.15 -6.64
C THR A 138 16.20 6.86 -6.78
N GLN A 139 16.53 5.83 -7.56
CA GLN A 139 17.91 5.42 -7.77
C GLN A 139 18.09 4.81 -9.17
N SER A 140 19.33 4.78 -9.64
CA SER A 140 19.67 4.13 -10.90
C SER A 140 20.96 3.33 -10.78
N TRP A 141 21.03 2.27 -11.58
CA TRP A 141 22.20 1.43 -11.76
C TRP A 141 22.60 1.53 -13.24
N THR A 142 23.75 2.14 -13.52
CA THR A 142 24.27 2.38 -14.87
C THR A 142 25.47 1.46 -15.11
N PRO A 143 25.47 0.64 -16.18
CA PRO A 143 26.64 -0.18 -16.51
C PRO A 143 27.83 0.72 -16.89
N VAL A 144 28.99 0.46 -16.29
CA VAL A 144 30.25 1.19 -16.54
C VAL A 144 30.94 0.65 -17.80
N SER A 145 31.05 -0.67 -17.90
CA SER A 145 31.83 -1.37 -18.93
C SER A 145 31.09 -1.60 -20.25
N PHE A 146 29.81 -1.22 -20.36
CA PHE A 146 28.96 -1.50 -21.53
C PHE A 146 28.16 -0.28 -21.98
N LYS A 147 28.02 -0.09 -23.30
CA LYS A 147 27.04 0.84 -23.86
C LYS A 147 25.64 0.39 -23.44
N VAL A 148 24.84 1.31 -22.89
CA VAL A 148 23.42 1.07 -22.58
C VAL A 148 22.68 0.70 -23.86
N ARG A 149 22.00 -0.46 -23.84
CA ARG A 149 21.20 -1.01 -24.96
C ARG A 149 19.70 -0.81 -24.77
N GLY A 150 19.26 -0.63 -23.52
CA GLY A 150 17.87 -0.40 -23.15
C GLY A 150 17.75 -0.07 -21.67
N LEU A 151 16.53 0.22 -21.23
CA LEU A 151 16.19 0.65 -19.88
C LEU A 151 15.32 -0.41 -19.20
N VAL A 152 15.48 -0.58 -17.88
CA VAL A 152 14.51 -1.31 -17.04
C VAL A 152 14.02 -0.40 -15.92
N PHE A 153 12.73 -0.08 -15.94
CA PHE A 153 12.05 0.64 -14.86
C PHE A 153 11.51 -0.36 -13.83
N LEU A 154 12.07 -0.36 -12.62
CA LEU A 154 11.83 -1.35 -11.57
C LEU A 154 10.91 -0.79 -10.46
N LEU A 155 9.82 -1.49 -10.16
CA LEU A 155 8.90 -1.16 -9.07
C LEU A 155 8.65 -2.33 -8.11
N HIS A 156 8.92 -2.09 -6.83
CA HIS A 156 8.91 -3.10 -5.76
C HIS A 156 7.50 -3.36 -5.19
N GLY A 157 7.35 -4.46 -4.43
CA GLY A 157 6.11 -4.84 -3.76
C GLY A 157 5.75 -3.92 -2.57
N LEU A 158 4.52 -4.08 -2.05
CA LEU A 158 4.11 -3.42 -0.80
C LEU A 158 5.08 -3.78 0.36
N ASN A 159 5.29 -2.86 1.29
CA ASN A 159 6.18 -3.01 2.46
C ASN A 159 7.68 -3.12 2.13
N GLU A 160 8.09 -3.03 0.87
CA GLU A 160 9.50 -3.10 0.45
C GLU A 160 10.08 -1.73 0.06
N HIS A 161 11.26 -1.76 -0.56
CA HIS A 161 11.90 -0.64 -1.24
C HIS A 161 12.71 -1.17 -2.43
N SER A 162 12.94 -0.33 -3.44
CA SER A 162 13.66 -0.67 -4.68
C SER A 162 15.10 -1.14 -4.42
N GLY A 163 15.70 -0.70 -3.30
CA GLY A 163 17.07 -1.06 -2.92
C GLY A 163 17.32 -2.55 -2.62
N ARG A 164 16.27 -3.37 -2.40
CA ARG A 164 16.41 -4.83 -2.27
C ARG A 164 16.72 -5.54 -3.59
N TYR A 165 16.51 -4.90 -4.74
CA TYR A 165 16.64 -5.49 -6.06
C TYR A 165 18.04 -5.25 -6.67
N ASN A 166 19.03 -4.92 -5.83
CA ASN A 166 20.39 -4.55 -6.21
C ASN A 166 21.07 -5.59 -7.10
N ASP A 167 21.06 -6.85 -6.68
CA ASP A 167 21.77 -7.93 -7.36
C ASP A 167 21.14 -8.24 -8.74
N PHE A 168 19.82 -8.07 -8.85
CA PHE A 168 19.11 -8.15 -10.13
C PHE A 168 19.46 -6.97 -11.04
N ALA A 169 19.51 -5.75 -10.49
CA ALA A 169 19.91 -4.56 -11.24
C ALA A 169 21.36 -4.65 -11.76
N LYS A 170 22.28 -5.23 -10.98
CA LYS A 170 23.66 -5.52 -11.41
C LYS A 170 23.71 -6.56 -12.55
N LYS A 171 22.90 -7.62 -12.51
CA LYS A 171 22.83 -8.58 -13.63
C LYS A 171 22.22 -7.98 -14.90
N LEU A 172 21.27 -7.06 -14.76
CA LEU A 172 20.76 -6.25 -15.87
C LEU A 172 21.85 -5.31 -16.44
N ASN A 173 22.64 -4.66 -15.59
CA ASN A 173 23.82 -3.87 -16.00
C ASN A 173 24.89 -4.73 -16.71
N ALA A 174 25.20 -5.94 -16.21
CA ALA A 174 26.09 -6.89 -16.88
C ALA A 174 25.56 -7.36 -18.26
N ASN A 175 24.27 -7.12 -18.54
CA ASN A 175 23.63 -7.31 -19.85
C ASN A 175 23.39 -5.97 -20.58
N GLY A 176 24.01 -4.87 -20.17
CA GLY A 176 23.92 -3.56 -20.82
C GLY A 176 22.56 -2.85 -20.69
N PHE A 177 21.70 -3.26 -19.76
CA PHE A 177 20.49 -2.50 -19.40
C PHE A 177 20.81 -1.48 -18.31
N LYS A 178 20.41 -0.22 -18.47
CA LYS A 178 20.39 0.77 -17.38
C LYS A 178 19.11 0.61 -16.57
N VAL A 179 19.21 0.47 -15.26
CA VAL A 179 18.07 0.21 -14.39
C VAL A 179 17.72 1.48 -13.61
N TYR A 180 16.44 1.80 -13.51
CA TYR A 180 15.91 2.88 -12.68
C TYR A 180 14.91 2.28 -11.69
N GLY A 181 15.04 2.59 -10.40
CA GLY A 181 14.11 2.17 -9.35
C GLY A 181 13.54 3.36 -8.59
N MET A 182 12.31 3.23 -8.09
CA MET A 182 11.69 4.21 -7.19
C MET A 182 11.08 3.55 -5.95
N ASP A 183 11.16 4.24 -4.82
CA ASP A 183 10.44 3.90 -3.60
C ASP A 183 9.10 4.66 -3.61
N TRP A 184 7.97 3.96 -3.66
CA TRP A 184 6.67 4.60 -3.96
C TRP A 184 5.89 5.07 -2.72
N ILE A 185 5.33 6.28 -2.80
CA ILE A 185 4.79 7.06 -1.67
C ILE A 185 3.51 6.46 -1.04
N GLY A 186 3.32 6.72 0.26
CA GLY A 186 2.09 6.51 1.03
C GLY A 186 1.40 7.79 1.57
N VAL A 187 1.06 8.73 0.68
CA VAL A 187 0.82 10.19 0.90
C VAL A 187 0.28 10.61 2.29
N GLU A 188 0.84 11.68 2.87
CA GLU A 188 0.30 12.26 4.10
C GLU A 188 -1.04 12.97 3.88
N PHE A 189 -2.03 12.67 4.73
CA PHE A 189 -3.29 13.39 4.75
C PHE A 189 -3.14 14.64 5.62
N PRO A 190 -3.47 15.85 5.13
CA PRO A 190 -3.31 17.07 5.90
C PRO A 190 -4.10 16.98 7.20
N GLN A 191 -3.46 17.40 8.30
CA GLN A 191 -4.11 17.42 9.62
C GLN A 191 -5.28 18.41 9.57
N ILE A 192 -6.50 17.91 9.77
CA ILE A 192 -7.64 18.77 10.07
C ILE A 192 -7.32 19.45 11.40
N SER A 193 -7.12 20.77 11.37
CA SER A 193 -6.68 21.53 12.54
C SER A 193 -7.68 21.42 13.68
N SER A 194 -7.19 21.47 14.92
CA SER A 194 -7.91 21.15 16.16
C SER A 194 -8.95 22.19 16.60
N PHE A 195 -9.60 22.87 15.64
CA PHE A 195 -10.52 24.00 15.82
C PHE A 195 -11.83 23.65 16.58
N TRP A 196 -12.00 22.40 17.00
CA TRP A 196 -13.18 21.88 17.71
C TRP A 196 -12.95 21.51 19.18
N CYS A 197 -11.72 21.55 19.69
CA CYS A 197 -11.40 21.02 21.03
C CYS A 197 -11.23 22.07 22.15
N GLU A 198 -11.23 23.37 21.85
CA GLU A 198 -10.98 24.42 22.87
C GLU A 198 -12.23 24.87 23.67
N ASN A 199 -13.43 24.36 23.34
CA ASN A 199 -14.71 24.85 23.89
C ASN A 199 -15.63 23.74 24.46
N VAL A 200 -15.08 22.64 24.99
CA VAL A 200 -15.84 21.61 25.70
C VAL A 200 -15.48 21.62 27.19
N THR A 201 -16.21 22.42 27.98
CA THR A 201 -16.13 22.37 29.44
C THR A 201 -16.86 21.15 30.00
N CYS A 202 -16.28 20.51 31.02
CA CYS A 202 -16.64 19.14 31.42
C CYS A 202 -17.69 19.07 32.54
N GLU A 203 -18.95 19.41 32.26
CA GLU A 203 -20.08 19.12 33.18
C GLU A 203 -21.29 18.53 32.44
N ALA A 204 -21.50 17.21 32.57
CA ALA A 204 -22.70 16.51 32.09
C ALA A 204 -22.95 15.19 32.86
N PRO A 205 -24.21 14.75 33.06
CA PRO A 205 -24.54 13.62 33.94
C PRO A 205 -24.29 12.23 33.35
N SER A 206 -24.32 11.23 34.25
CA SER A 206 -23.77 9.87 34.17
C SER A 206 -24.22 8.91 33.04
N HIS A 207 -25.03 9.33 32.08
CA HIS A 207 -25.75 8.41 31.17
C HIS A 207 -25.14 8.23 29.76
N ASN A 208 -24.01 8.89 29.43
CA ASN A 208 -23.40 8.83 28.10
C ASN A 208 -21.95 8.29 28.07
N TYR A 209 -21.54 7.51 29.08
CA TYR A 209 -20.17 6.96 29.18
C TYR A 209 -19.70 6.22 27.93
N ALA A 210 -20.55 5.41 27.29
CA ALA A 210 -20.17 4.66 26.08
C ALA A 210 -19.83 5.56 24.87
N VAL A 211 -20.54 6.68 24.71
CA VAL A 211 -20.28 7.67 23.64
C VAL A 211 -19.01 8.46 23.95
N TYR A 212 -18.81 8.82 25.23
CA TYR A 212 -17.57 9.47 25.65
C TYR A 212 -16.35 8.55 25.49
N CYS A 213 -16.41 7.28 25.91
CA CYS A 213 -15.31 6.34 25.69
C CYS A 213 -14.98 6.14 24.19
N LEU A 214 -15.99 6.11 23.31
CA LEU A 214 -15.77 6.08 21.86
C LEU A 214 -15.02 7.33 21.36
N LEU A 215 -15.36 8.52 21.87
CA LEU A 215 -14.68 9.78 21.56
C LEU A 215 -13.28 9.89 22.18
N THR A 216 -13.08 9.44 23.42
CA THR A 216 -11.76 9.42 24.08
C THR A 216 -10.81 8.46 23.36
N VAL A 217 -11.28 7.27 22.96
CA VAL A 217 -10.51 6.35 22.09
C VAL A 217 -10.19 7.00 20.73
N TYR A 218 -11.10 7.82 20.20
CA TYR A 218 -10.88 8.60 18.97
C TYR A 218 -9.82 9.71 19.12
N VAL A 219 -9.64 10.26 20.32
CA VAL A 219 -8.74 11.39 20.61
C VAL A 219 -7.36 10.92 21.08
N GLU A 220 -7.26 9.92 21.96
CA GLU A 220 -5.96 9.44 22.49
C GLU A 220 -5.08 8.78 21.41
N HIS A 221 -5.68 8.29 20.32
CA HIS A 221 -4.94 7.72 19.18
C HIS A 221 -4.39 8.75 18.17
N PHE A 222 -4.52 10.06 18.42
CA PHE A 222 -3.94 11.09 17.54
C PHE A 222 -2.44 11.34 17.73
N HIS A 223 -1.78 10.69 18.70
CA HIS A 223 -0.35 10.86 18.92
C HIS A 223 0.52 9.92 18.07
N LEU A 224 1.28 10.55 17.15
CA LEU A 224 2.51 10.09 16.48
C LEU A 224 2.38 9.18 15.23
N ASN A 225 3.52 9.08 14.53
CA ASN A 225 3.97 8.03 13.58
C ASN A 225 3.78 8.26 12.06
N ALA A 226 4.65 7.61 11.27
CA ALA A 226 5.42 8.33 10.25
C ALA A 226 5.34 7.85 8.78
N PHE A 227 4.75 8.70 7.95
CA PHE A 227 5.36 9.41 6.82
C PHE A 227 6.24 8.72 5.71
N GLY A 228 6.47 7.40 5.53
CA GLY A 228 7.19 6.90 4.31
C GLY A 228 7.34 5.39 4.03
N HIS A 229 7.33 4.93 2.75
CA HIS A 229 7.99 3.67 2.29
C HIS A 229 9.46 3.93 1.94
N GLY A 230 10.36 2.97 2.18
CA GLY A 230 11.76 3.07 1.73
C GLY A 230 12.40 4.41 2.11
N GLY A 231 13.11 5.05 1.17
CA GLY A 231 13.63 6.41 1.34
C GLY A 231 12.64 7.56 1.11
N SER A 232 11.37 7.26 0.80
CA SER A 232 10.35 8.24 0.38
C SER A 232 9.48 8.78 1.52
N ASP A 233 8.68 9.80 1.19
CA ASP A 233 7.58 10.31 2.01
C ASP A 233 6.33 9.39 1.91
N GLY A 234 5.32 9.61 2.77
CA GLY A 234 4.05 8.86 2.86
C GLY A 234 4.02 7.53 3.67
N LEU A 235 3.34 7.51 4.83
CA LEU A 235 3.42 6.57 5.99
C LEU A 235 3.76 5.11 5.67
N HIS A 236 4.68 4.54 6.46
CA HIS A 236 5.16 3.17 6.25
C HIS A 236 3.99 2.18 6.28
N ALA A 237 3.80 1.51 5.14
CA ALA A 237 2.65 0.67 4.80
C ALA A 237 1.26 1.35 4.87
N TYR A 238 1.19 2.65 4.55
CA TYR A 238 -0.06 3.43 4.43
C TYR A 238 -0.17 4.07 3.05
N VAL A 239 -0.79 3.38 2.12
CA VAL A 239 -1.16 3.93 0.82
C VAL A 239 -2.60 4.48 0.91
N PRO A 240 -2.85 5.79 0.75
CA PRO A 240 -4.19 6.36 0.70
C PRO A 240 -4.85 6.24 -0.67
N SER A 241 -4.05 6.11 -1.73
CA SER A 241 -4.52 5.98 -3.12
C SER A 241 -3.47 5.22 -3.93
N LEU A 242 -3.81 4.06 -4.48
CA LEU A 242 -2.94 3.42 -5.47
C LEU A 242 -3.05 4.08 -6.86
N ASP A 243 -4.10 4.87 -7.09
CA ASP A 243 -4.20 5.72 -8.28
C ASP A 243 -3.13 6.83 -8.27
N ASP A 244 -2.73 7.31 -7.08
CA ASP A 244 -1.63 8.26 -6.92
C ASP A 244 -0.28 7.62 -7.23
N ALA A 245 0.00 6.44 -6.66
CA ALA A 245 1.23 5.68 -6.95
C ALA A 245 1.37 5.34 -8.45
N VAL A 246 0.25 5.08 -9.16
CA VAL A 246 0.22 4.96 -10.63
C VAL A 246 0.59 6.27 -11.31
N ASN A 247 0.04 7.40 -10.88
CA ASN A 247 0.36 8.70 -11.47
C ASN A 247 1.81 9.13 -11.21
N ASP A 248 2.36 8.84 -10.04
CA ASP A 248 3.76 9.13 -9.69
C ASP A 248 4.74 8.21 -10.47
N THR A 249 4.36 6.94 -10.66
CA THR A 249 5.05 6.02 -11.57
C THR A 249 5.07 6.57 -13.01
N LYS A 250 3.93 7.07 -13.52
CA LYS A 250 3.85 7.69 -14.86
C LYS A 250 4.69 8.96 -15.00
N GLN A 251 4.74 9.80 -13.96
CA GLN A 251 5.56 11.01 -13.92
C GLN A 251 7.06 10.65 -13.96
N PHE A 252 7.51 9.73 -13.08
CA PHE A 252 8.92 9.33 -13.03
C PHE A 252 9.37 8.56 -14.27
N LEU A 253 8.56 7.62 -14.80
CA LEU A 253 8.82 6.94 -16.07
C LEU A 253 8.96 7.95 -17.23
N SER A 254 8.12 9.00 -17.26
CA SER A 254 8.23 10.04 -18.29
C SER A 254 9.51 10.86 -18.18
N LYS A 255 10.05 11.07 -16.97
CA LYS A 255 11.39 11.68 -16.75
C LYS A 255 12.49 10.74 -17.22
N VAL A 256 12.44 9.46 -16.84
CA VAL A 256 13.42 8.42 -17.26
C VAL A 256 13.51 8.36 -18.79
N LEU A 257 12.38 8.32 -19.48
CA LEU A 257 12.33 8.30 -20.95
C LEU A 257 12.91 9.59 -21.57
N ALA A 258 12.64 10.75 -20.98
CA ALA A 258 13.15 12.04 -21.48
C ALA A 258 14.68 12.20 -21.28
N GLU A 259 15.26 11.56 -20.27
CA GLU A 259 16.71 11.51 -20.03
C GLU A 259 17.46 10.53 -20.94
N ASN A 260 16.75 9.57 -21.54
CA ASN A 260 17.33 8.44 -22.28
C ASN A 260 16.66 8.29 -23.66
N PRO A 261 16.64 9.35 -24.51
CA PRO A 261 15.88 9.35 -25.76
C PRO A 261 16.39 8.28 -26.75
N GLY A 262 15.46 7.54 -27.35
CA GLY A 262 15.76 6.52 -28.37
C GLY A 262 16.29 5.19 -27.83
N LEU A 263 16.28 4.96 -26.51
CA LEU A 263 16.56 3.65 -25.91
C LEU A 263 15.23 2.90 -25.61
N PRO A 264 15.10 1.62 -25.99
CA PRO A 264 13.96 0.78 -25.58
C PRO A 264 13.80 0.74 -24.07
N CYS A 265 12.56 0.74 -23.58
CA CYS A 265 12.23 0.84 -22.16
C CYS A 265 11.27 -0.28 -21.73
N PHE A 266 11.75 -1.15 -20.86
CA PHE A 266 10.95 -2.22 -20.27
C PHE A 266 10.57 -1.88 -18.82
N CYS A 267 9.41 -2.32 -18.36
CA CYS A 267 9.02 -2.22 -16.96
C CYS A 267 9.15 -3.57 -16.26
N PHE A 268 9.75 -3.60 -15.06
CA PHE A 268 9.72 -4.74 -14.15
C PHE A 268 8.88 -4.40 -12.92
N GLY A 269 7.91 -5.26 -12.58
CA GLY A 269 7.11 -5.15 -11.37
C GLY A 269 7.12 -6.42 -10.52
N HIS A 270 7.16 -6.24 -9.20
CA HIS A 270 6.87 -7.30 -8.24
C HIS A 270 5.57 -6.99 -7.47
N SER A 271 4.71 -8.00 -7.25
CA SER A 271 3.58 -7.92 -6.32
C SER A 271 2.66 -6.70 -6.56
N THR A 272 2.52 -5.79 -5.59
CA THR A 272 1.77 -4.54 -5.74
C THR A 272 2.41 -3.58 -6.76
N GLY A 273 3.73 -3.55 -6.89
CA GLY A 273 4.43 -2.79 -7.95
C GLY A 273 4.09 -3.28 -9.34
N ALA A 274 3.92 -4.59 -9.53
CA ALA A 274 3.38 -5.16 -10.77
C ALA A 274 1.94 -4.70 -11.07
N ALA A 275 1.06 -4.61 -10.06
CA ALA A 275 -0.28 -4.08 -10.24
C ALA A 275 -0.28 -2.58 -10.61
N ILE A 276 0.61 -1.79 -10.00
CA ILE A 276 0.80 -0.37 -10.34
C ILE A 276 1.28 -0.22 -11.79
N ILE A 277 2.27 -1.01 -12.22
CA ILE A 277 2.78 -0.98 -13.60
C ILE A 277 1.70 -1.43 -14.60
N LEU A 278 0.96 -2.51 -14.34
CA LEU A 278 -0.16 -2.93 -15.19
C LEU A 278 -1.22 -1.84 -15.33
N LYS A 279 -1.56 -1.15 -14.24
CA LYS A 279 -2.52 -0.03 -14.29
C LYS A 279 -1.94 1.22 -14.94
N ALA A 280 -0.62 1.41 -14.93
CA ALA A 280 0.04 2.43 -15.71
C ALA A 280 0.00 2.10 -17.22
N ALA A 281 0.28 0.86 -17.61
CA ALA A 281 0.30 0.38 -18.99
C ALA A 281 -1.09 0.38 -19.68
N LEU A 282 -2.18 0.40 -18.92
CA LEU A 282 -3.55 0.63 -19.42
C LEU A 282 -3.80 2.08 -19.92
N ASP A 283 -2.82 2.97 -19.82
CA ASP A 283 -2.84 4.30 -20.41
C ASP A 283 -2.10 4.26 -21.76
N PRO A 284 -2.74 4.62 -22.89
CA PRO A 284 -2.09 4.62 -24.20
C PRO A 284 -0.83 5.51 -24.27
N LYS A 285 -0.70 6.52 -23.40
CA LYS A 285 0.52 7.35 -23.29
C LYS A 285 1.66 6.67 -22.54
N VAL A 286 1.42 5.55 -21.88
CA VAL A 286 2.45 4.70 -21.26
C VAL A 286 2.77 3.56 -22.21
N GLU A 287 1.73 2.86 -22.69
CA GLU A 287 1.82 1.78 -23.67
C GLU A 287 2.72 2.16 -24.87
N SER A 288 2.44 3.30 -25.52
CA SER A 288 3.20 3.79 -26.69
C SER A 288 4.64 4.24 -26.39
N ARG A 289 5.14 4.02 -25.17
CA ARG A 289 6.50 4.39 -24.74
C ARG A 289 7.20 3.30 -23.91
N ILE A 290 6.70 2.06 -23.93
CA ILE A 290 7.35 0.90 -23.30
C ILE A 290 7.31 -0.33 -24.23
N ASP A 291 8.44 -1.03 -24.32
CA ASP A 291 8.65 -2.15 -25.24
C ASP A 291 8.30 -3.51 -24.62
N GLY A 292 7.96 -3.54 -23.33
CA GLY A 292 7.43 -4.72 -22.67
C GLY A 292 7.40 -4.64 -21.14
N VAL A 293 6.68 -5.58 -20.51
CA VAL A 293 6.48 -5.64 -19.06
C VAL A 293 6.80 -7.02 -18.49
N VAL A 294 7.69 -7.08 -17.50
CA VAL A 294 8.02 -8.28 -16.73
C VAL A 294 7.37 -8.20 -15.35
N LEU A 295 6.69 -9.27 -14.94
CA LEU A 295 5.83 -9.31 -13.77
C LEU A 295 6.18 -10.53 -12.91
N THR A 296 6.50 -10.31 -11.63
CA THR A 296 6.76 -11.39 -10.66
C THR A 296 5.71 -11.40 -9.56
N SER A 297 5.01 -12.53 -9.40
CA SER A 297 3.86 -12.72 -8.50
C SER A 297 2.91 -11.51 -8.46
N PRO A 298 2.33 -11.08 -9.60
CA PRO A 298 1.60 -9.82 -9.69
C PRO A 298 0.31 -9.82 -8.86
N ALA A 299 0.05 -8.71 -8.16
CA ALA A 299 -1.18 -8.49 -7.40
C ALA A 299 -2.39 -8.17 -8.30
N VAL A 300 -2.77 -9.13 -9.15
CA VAL A 300 -3.96 -9.11 -10.01
C VAL A 300 -5.09 -10.02 -9.51
N GLY A 301 -4.79 -10.95 -8.61
CA GLY A 301 -5.74 -11.81 -7.91
C GLY A 301 -5.56 -11.71 -6.39
N VAL A 302 -6.37 -10.87 -5.74
CA VAL A 302 -6.44 -10.77 -4.27
C VAL A 302 -7.90 -10.83 -3.86
N GLN A 303 -8.36 -12.01 -3.46
CA GLN A 303 -9.69 -12.21 -2.89
C GLN A 303 -9.63 -12.01 -1.37
N PRO A 304 -10.54 -11.23 -0.75
CA PRO A 304 -10.60 -11.14 0.70
C PRO A 304 -11.19 -12.42 1.29
N ALA A 305 -10.69 -12.86 2.45
CA ALA A 305 -11.04 -14.13 3.09
C ALA A 305 -12.54 -14.35 3.40
N HIS A 306 -13.38 -13.32 3.29
CA HIS A 306 -14.84 -13.45 3.32
C HIS A 306 -15.51 -12.29 2.56
N PRO A 307 -16.59 -12.50 1.78
CA PRO A 307 -17.27 -11.45 1.02
C PRO A 307 -17.76 -10.26 1.87
N ILE A 308 -18.03 -10.45 3.17
CA ILE A 308 -18.41 -9.33 4.05
C ILE A 308 -17.34 -8.23 4.11
N PHE A 309 -16.07 -8.57 3.88
CA PHE A 309 -14.98 -7.59 3.88
C PHE A 309 -15.01 -6.68 2.65
N THR A 310 -15.52 -7.08 1.47
CA THR A 310 -15.67 -6.13 0.34
C THR A 310 -16.72 -5.06 0.65
N VAL A 311 -17.80 -5.44 1.33
CA VAL A 311 -18.90 -4.54 1.73
C VAL A 311 -18.46 -3.59 2.86
N LEU A 312 -17.69 -4.08 3.83
CA LEU A 312 -17.27 -3.29 5.00
C LEU A 312 -15.95 -2.52 4.80
N ALA A 313 -15.09 -2.92 3.86
CA ALA A 313 -13.80 -2.25 3.64
C ALA A 313 -13.92 -0.75 3.28
N PRO A 314 -14.86 -0.28 2.43
CA PRO A 314 -15.06 1.16 2.22
C PRO A 314 -15.35 1.93 3.51
N ILE A 315 -16.15 1.35 4.41
CA ILE A 315 -16.58 1.97 5.66
C ILE A 315 -15.40 2.04 6.65
N PHE A 316 -14.68 0.93 6.86
CA PHE A 316 -13.50 0.94 7.73
C PHE A 316 -12.32 1.73 7.13
N SER A 317 -12.19 1.78 5.80
CA SER A 317 -11.22 2.61 5.06
C SER A 317 -11.47 4.11 5.25
N PHE A 318 -12.73 4.51 5.46
CA PHE A 318 -13.08 5.89 5.78
C PHE A 318 -12.94 6.21 7.28
N LEU A 319 -13.46 5.34 8.16
CA LEU A 319 -13.51 5.59 9.61
C LEU A 319 -12.18 5.32 10.33
N LEU A 320 -11.43 4.30 9.92
CA LEU A 320 -10.21 3.80 10.59
C LEU A 320 -9.04 3.59 9.60
N PRO A 321 -8.73 4.53 8.68
CA PRO A 321 -7.81 4.32 7.56
C PRO A 321 -6.41 3.81 7.97
N ARG A 322 -5.86 4.37 9.06
CA ARG A 322 -4.50 4.08 9.56
C ARG A 322 -4.43 2.83 10.45
N TYR A 323 -5.57 2.29 10.88
CA TYR A 323 -5.66 1.17 11.82
C TYR A 323 -5.02 -0.10 11.25
N GLN A 324 -4.55 -0.97 12.13
CA GLN A 324 -3.87 -2.21 11.79
C GLN A 324 -4.56 -3.35 12.53
N PHE A 325 -5.18 -4.27 11.80
CA PHE A 325 -5.64 -5.52 12.39
C PHE A 325 -4.41 -6.30 12.85
N SER A 326 -4.28 -6.51 14.16
CA SER A 326 -3.13 -7.18 14.77
C SER A 326 -3.15 -8.69 14.48
N ALA A 327 -2.69 -9.07 13.29
CA ALA A 327 -2.49 -10.46 12.90
C ALA A 327 -1.30 -11.05 13.67
N ALA A 328 -1.43 -12.30 14.14
CA ALA A 328 -0.50 -12.89 15.11
C ALA A 328 0.92 -13.20 14.57
N ASN A 329 1.21 -12.95 13.29
CA ASN A 329 2.49 -13.27 12.63
C ASN A 329 3.61 -12.27 13.00
N LYS A 330 4.09 -12.34 14.24
CA LYS A 330 5.30 -11.62 14.71
C LYS A 330 6.62 -12.05 14.05
N ARG A 331 6.58 -12.95 13.04
CA ARG A 331 7.74 -13.50 12.32
C ARG A 331 7.76 -13.12 10.83
N GLY A 332 6.87 -12.24 10.38
CA GLY A 332 6.66 -11.97 8.95
C GLY A 332 5.82 -13.06 8.26
N THR A 333 5.74 -12.97 6.94
CA THR A 333 5.07 -13.95 6.08
C THR A 333 6.12 -14.86 5.44
N LEU A 334 5.81 -16.14 5.22
CA LEU A 334 6.70 -17.02 4.47
C LEU A 334 6.59 -16.69 2.98
N VAL A 335 7.56 -15.94 2.45
CA VAL A 335 7.53 -15.41 1.07
C VAL A 335 8.58 -15.99 0.13
N SER A 336 9.60 -16.64 0.66
CA SER A 336 10.63 -17.41 -0.06
C SER A 336 11.01 -18.62 0.80
N ARG A 337 11.50 -19.70 0.19
CA ARG A 337 12.01 -20.87 0.92
C ARG A 337 13.45 -20.68 1.41
N ASP A 338 14.17 -19.68 0.92
CA ASP A 338 15.54 -19.35 1.35
C ASP A 338 15.53 -18.63 2.73
N PRO A 339 16.07 -19.25 3.81
CA PRO A 339 16.06 -18.64 5.13
C PRO A 339 16.93 -17.38 5.25
N ALA A 340 17.98 -17.25 4.42
CA ALA A 340 18.83 -16.07 4.38
C ALA A 340 18.09 -14.90 3.71
N ALA A 341 17.31 -15.17 2.65
CA ALA A 341 16.43 -14.17 2.04
C ALA A 341 15.36 -13.65 3.01
N LEU A 342 14.71 -14.55 3.77
CA LEU A 342 13.75 -14.17 4.81
C LEU A 342 14.39 -13.33 5.91
N LEU A 343 15.58 -13.71 6.38
CA LEU A 343 16.33 -12.96 7.39
C LEU A 343 16.73 -11.57 6.85
N ALA A 344 17.23 -11.48 5.62
CA ALA A 344 17.56 -10.21 4.99
C ALA A 344 16.32 -9.30 4.84
N LYS A 345 15.19 -9.85 4.40
CA LYS A 345 13.91 -9.11 4.28
C LYS A 345 13.41 -8.59 5.62
N TYR A 346 13.36 -9.43 6.65
CA TYR A 346 12.72 -9.07 7.93
C TYR A 346 13.67 -8.44 8.97
N SER A 347 14.97 -8.36 8.68
CA SER A 347 15.93 -7.56 9.45
C SER A 347 16.15 -6.14 8.88
N ASP A 348 15.67 -5.86 7.67
CA ASP A 348 15.88 -4.58 7.02
C ASP A 348 14.96 -3.48 7.59
N PRO A 349 15.49 -2.40 8.22
CA PRO A 349 14.69 -1.28 8.73
C PRO A 349 14.01 -0.42 7.64
N LEU A 350 14.29 -0.65 6.36
CA LEU A 350 13.53 -0.06 5.25
C LEU A 350 12.31 -0.90 4.82
N VAL A 351 12.20 -2.14 5.31
CA VAL A 351 11.04 -3.04 5.08
C VAL A 351 10.03 -2.88 6.21
N PHE A 352 8.73 -2.84 5.87
CA PHE A 352 7.68 -2.78 6.89
C PHE A 352 7.24 -4.18 7.33
N THR A 353 7.45 -4.48 8.61
CA THR A 353 7.16 -5.80 9.20
C THR A 353 5.82 -5.87 9.96
N GLY A 354 5.13 -4.75 10.12
CA GLY A 354 3.81 -4.69 10.76
C GLY A 354 2.64 -5.08 9.85
N SER A 355 1.45 -5.26 10.43
CA SER A 355 0.24 -5.60 9.67
C SER A 355 -0.17 -4.52 8.66
N ILE A 356 -0.74 -4.93 7.52
CA ILE A 356 -1.27 -4.01 6.50
C ILE A 356 -2.36 -3.11 7.10
N ARG A 357 -2.33 -1.81 6.77
CA ARG A 357 -3.31 -0.82 7.25
C ARG A 357 -4.62 -0.92 6.47
N VAL A 358 -5.75 -0.64 7.13
CA VAL A 358 -7.10 -0.80 6.54
C VAL A 358 -7.24 -0.11 5.19
N ARG A 359 -6.81 1.16 5.09
CA ARG A 359 -6.89 1.93 3.84
C ARG A 359 -6.09 1.26 2.72
N THR A 360 -4.91 0.73 3.03
CA THR A 360 -3.99 0.13 2.07
C THR A 360 -4.47 -1.22 1.58
N GLY A 361 -5.03 -2.05 2.47
CA GLY A 361 -5.72 -3.28 2.06
C GLY A 361 -6.92 -2.98 1.15
N TYR A 362 -7.68 -1.92 1.44
CA TYR A 362 -8.78 -1.46 0.59
C TYR A 362 -8.30 -0.95 -0.78
N GLU A 363 -7.22 -0.17 -0.84
CA GLU A 363 -6.63 0.27 -2.10
C GLU A 363 -6.13 -0.91 -2.95
N ILE A 364 -5.56 -1.94 -2.33
CA ILE A 364 -5.16 -3.19 -3.02
C ILE A 364 -6.40 -3.90 -3.60
N LEU A 365 -7.50 -3.99 -2.85
CA LEU A 365 -8.77 -4.51 -3.38
C LEU A 365 -9.36 -3.65 -4.51
N ARG A 366 -9.15 -2.32 -4.48
CA ARG A 366 -9.55 -1.42 -5.58
C ARG A 366 -8.72 -1.64 -6.85
N ILE A 367 -7.39 -1.74 -6.74
CA ILE A 367 -6.54 -1.91 -7.93
C ILE A 367 -6.71 -3.29 -8.55
N THR A 368 -6.82 -4.36 -7.75
CA THR A 368 -7.03 -5.72 -8.26
C THR A 368 -8.37 -5.84 -8.98
N ALA A 369 -9.46 -5.35 -8.37
CA ALA A 369 -10.78 -5.34 -8.99
C ALA A 369 -10.82 -4.49 -10.28
N TYR A 370 -10.14 -3.35 -10.31
CA TYR A 370 -10.00 -2.54 -11.52
C TYR A 370 -9.25 -3.29 -12.63
N LEU A 371 -8.11 -3.92 -12.30
CA LEU A 371 -7.33 -4.69 -13.27
C LEU A 371 -8.13 -5.86 -13.82
N GLN A 372 -8.80 -6.65 -12.98
CA GLN A 372 -9.66 -7.78 -13.39
C GLN A 372 -10.84 -7.40 -14.29
N GLN A 373 -11.25 -6.13 -14.31
CA GLN A 373 -12.29 -5.60 -15.22
C GLN A 373 -11.73 -5.03 -16.53
N ASN A 374 -10.40 -4.97 -16.66
CA ASN A 374 -9.71 -4.30 -17.77
C ASN A 374 -8.55 -5.14 -18.36
N LEU A 375 -8.38 -6.42 -17.98
CA LEU A 375 -7.29 -7.28 -18.47
C LEU A 375 -7.25 -7.33 -20.00
N CYS A 376 -8.41 -7.46 -20.65
CA CYS A 376 -8.57 -7.44 -22.10
C CYS A 376 -8.15 -6.15 -22.83
N LYS A 377 -7.78 -5.10 -22.10
CA LYS A 377 -7.20 -3.86 -22.64
C LYS A 377 -5.66 -3.80 -22.55
N LEU A 378 -5.03 -4.82 -21.96
CA LEU A 378 -3.57 -4.93 -21.94
C LEU A 378 -3.07 -5.51 -23.26
N THR A 379 -2.45 -4.66 -24.06
CA THR A 379 -1.90 -4.95 -25.41
C THR A 379 -0.37 -4.93 -25.48
N VAL A 380 0.30 -4.30 -24.50
CA VAL A 380 1.77 -4.29 -24.36
C VAL A 380 2.36 -5.72 -24.28
N PRO A 381 3.56 -5.99 -24.83
CA PRO A 381 4.24 -7.27 -24.65
C PRO A 381 4.50 -7.58 -23.16
N PHE A 382 4.35 -8.83 -22.71
CA PHE A 382 4.62 -9.17 -21.31
C PHE A 382 5.08 -10.60 -20.99
N LEU A 383 5.79 -10.72 -19.86
CA LEU A 383 6.16 -11.98 -19.19
C LEU A 383 5.62 -12.01 -17.77
N VAL A 384 4.83 -13.03 -17.42
CA VAL A 384 4.37 -13.28 -16.04
C VAL A 384 5.09 -14.49 -15.45
N LEU A 385 5.75 -14.29 -14.32
CA LEU A 385 6.37 -15.34 -13.51
C LEU A 385 5.66 -15.41 -12.16
N HIS A 386 5.27 -16.60 -11.70
CA HIS A 386 4.62 -16.79 -10.40
C HIS A 386 5.08 -18.12 -9.77
N GLY A 387 5.21 -18.18 -8.44
CA GLY A 387 5.31 -19.46 -7.72
C GLY A 387 3.96 -20.17 -7.69
N SER A 388 3.90 -21.50 -7.76
CA SER A 388 2.62 -22.23 -7.64
C SER A 388 2.08 -22.29 -6.22
N ASP A 389 2.94 -22.08 -5.23
CA ASP A 389 2.65 -22.26 -3.80
C ASP A 389 2.60 -20.89 -3.08
N ASP A 390 2.52 -19.80 -3.85
CA ASP A 390 2.39 -18.42 -3.38
C ASP A 390 1.12 -18.23 -2.54
N THR A 391 1.29 -17.86 -1.27
CA THR A 391 0.20 -17.61 -0.32
C THR A 391 -0.13 -16.12 -0.15
N VAL A 392 0.46 -15.23 -0.94
CA VAL A 392 0.33 -13.78 -0.85
C VAL A 392 -0.47 -13.23 -2.04
N THR A 393 -0.21 -13.74 -3.24
CA THR A 393 -0.99 -13.46 -4.45
C THR A 393 -1.43 -14.75 -5.10
N ASP A 394 -2.65 -14.77 -5.64
CA ASP A 394 -3.22 -15.97 -6.27
C ASP A 394 -2.58 -16.21 -7.66
N PRO A 395 -1.91 -17.36 -7.91
CA PRO A 395 -1.37 -17.71 -9.22
C PRO A 395 -2.47 -17.83 -10.29
N GLU A 396 -3.71 -18.14 -9.91
CA GLU A 396 -4.87 -18.15 -10.83
C GLU A 396 -5.14 -16.76 -11.40
N GLY A 397 -4.91 -15.71 -10.62
CA GLY A 397 -4.98 -14.32 -11.10
C GLY A 397 -3.96 -14.03 -12.21
N SER A 398 -2.82 -14.72 -12.21
CA SER A 398 -1.81 -14.62 -13.26
C SER A 398 -2.14 -15.41 -14.50
N LYS A 399 -2.74 -16.61 -14.37
CA LYS A 399 -3.32 -17.32 -15.52
C LYS A 399 -4.40 -16.46 -16.18
N LYS A 400 -5.31 -15.91 -15.39
CA LYS A 400 -6.37 -15.01 -15.87
C LYS A 400 -5.83 -13.79 -16.62
N LEU A 401 -4.76 -13.16 -16.10
CA LEU A 401 -4.02 -12.09 -16.79
C LEU A 401 -3.47 -12.55 -18.16
N TYR A 402 -2.83 -13.73 -18.21
CA TYR A 402 -2.32 -14.29 -19.46
C TYR A 402 -3.44 -14.64 -20.45
N GLU A 403 -4.54 -15.21 -19.98
CA GLU A 403 -5.66 -15.64 -20.81
C GLU A 403 -6.44 -14.44 -21.38
N GLU A 404 -6.91 -13.53 -20.52
CA GLU A 404 -7.82 -12.45 -20.92
C GLU A 404 -7.15 -11.27 -21.64
N ALA A 405 -5.83 -11.07 -21.50
CA ALA A 405 -5.16 -9.91 -22.12
C ALA A 405 -5.08 -9.99 -23.64
N SER A 406 -5.28 -8.85 -24.32
CA SER A 406 -5.25 -8.76 -25.80
C SER A 406 -3.84 -8.66 -26.41
N SER A 407 -2.80 -8.67 -25.58
CA SER A 407 -1.41 -8.69 -26.02
C SER A 407 -1.13 -9.90 -26.91
N THR A 408 -0.51 -9.65 -28.06
CA THR A 408 -0.09 -10.67 -29.02
C THR A 408 1.25 -11.31 -28.67
N ASP A 409 2.07 -10.64 -27.86
CA ASP A 409 3.36 -11.12 -27.37
C ASP A 409 3.32 -11.26 -25.83
N LYS A 410 2.69 -12.35 -25.38
CA LYS A 410 2.50 -12.66 -23.96
C LYS A 410 3.05 -14.02 -23.61
N SER A 411 3.65 -14.13 -22.42
CA SER A 411 4.24 -15.36 -21.88
C SER A 411 3.90 -15.52 -20.39
N ILE A 412 3.72 -16.76 -19.93
CA ILE A 412 3.53 -17.11 -18.52
C ILE A 412 4.36 -18.34 -18.14
N LYS A 413 4.98 -18.31 -16.95
CA LYS A 413 5.71 -19.45 -16.37
C LYS A 413 5.38 -19.58 -14.88
N LEU A 414 4.77 -20.70 -14.51
CA LEU A 414 4.44 -21.03 -13.12
C LEU A 414 5.53 -21.96 -12.57
N TYR A 415 6.27 -21.50 -11.56
CA TYR A 415 7.35 -22.25 -10.94
C TYR A 415 6.82 -23.14 -9.82
N LYS A 416 6.87 -24.46 -10.04
CA LYS A 416 6.30 -25.45 -9.11
C LYS A 416 7.02 -25.45 -7.77
N GLY A 417 6.28 -25.26 -6.68
CA GLY A 417 6.81 -25.31 -5.31
C GLY A 417 7.62 -24.08 -4.90
N LEU A 418 7.52 -22.97 -5.63
CA LEU A 418 8.07 -21.65 -5.26
C LEU A 418 6.98 -20.76 -4.68
N LEU A 419 7.40 -19.77 -3.88
CA LEU A 419 6.55 -18.81 -3.19
C LEU A 419 6.55 -17.43 -3.93
N HIS A 420 6.44 -16.34 -3.18
CA HIS A 420 6.15 -14.99 -3.69
C HIS A 420 7.38 -14.20 -4.17
N ASP A 421 8.42 -14.16 -3.34
CA ASP A 421 9.66 -13.41 -3.56
C ASP A 421 10.58 -14.14 -4.56
N LEU A 422 10.12 -14.37 -5.80
CA LEU A 422 10.81 -15.20 -6.81
C LEU A 422 12.28 -14.83 -7.06
N LEU A 423 12.63 -13.53 -7.02
CA LEU A 423 14.02 -13.07 -7.18
C LEU A 423 14.90 -13.35 -5.94
N PHE A 424 14.33 -13.91 -4.88
CA PHE A 424 14.97 -14.23 -3.61
C PHE A 424 14.69 -15.70 -3.19
N GLU A 425 14.21 -16.55 -4.11
CA GLU A 425 14.20 -18.01 -3.97
C GLU A 425 15.62 -18.59 -4.26
N PRO A 426 15.89 -19.87 -3.96
CA PRO A 426 17.13 -20.55 -4.36
C PRO A 426 17.39 -20.52 -5.87
N GLU A 427 16.35 -20.69 -6.70
CA GLU A 427 16.41 -20.75 -8.17
C GLU A 427 16.46 -19.35 -8.82
N ARG A 428 16.65 -18.28 -8.01
CA ARG A 428 16.70 -16.87 -8.46
C ARG A 428 17.66 -16.63 -9.63
N GLU A 429 18.74 -17.41 -9.74
CA GLU A 429 19.70 -17.30 -10.85
C GLU A 429 19.06 -17.64 -12.20
N GLU A 430 18.30 -18.74 -12.24
CA GLU A 430 17.55 -19.18 -13.43
C GLU A 430 16.42 -18.19 -13.76
N ILE A 431 15.72 -17.71 -12.72
CA ILE A 431 14.61 -16.76 -12.84
C ILE A 431 15.11 -15.41 -13.38
N MET A 432 16.24 -14.90 -12.90
CA MET A 432 16.86 -13.69 -13.43
C MET A 432 17.36 -13.89 -14.87
N LYS A 433 17.90 -15.07 -15.20
CA LYS A 433 18.31 -15.40 -16.57
C LYS A 433 17.12 -15.42 -17.54
N GLU A 434 16.01 -16.07 -17.17
CA GLU A 434 14.77 -16.11 -17.96
C GLU A 434 14.28 -14.69 -18.31
N ILE A 435 14.29 -13.78 -17.33
CA ILE A 435 13.93 -12.37 -17.53
C ILE A 435 14.90 -11.68 -18.49
N ILE A 436 16.21 -11.86 -18.28
CA ILE A 436 17.26 -11.27 -19.11
C ILE A 436 17.17 -11.76 -20.56
N ASP A 437 16.94 -13.06 -20.78
CA ASP A 437 16.75 -13.64 -22.10
C ASP A 437 15.50 -13.06 -22.80
N TRP A 438 14.38 -12.94 -22.08
CA TRP A 438 13.14 -12.35 -22.61
C TRP A 438 13.29 -10.88 -23.02
N LEU A 439 14.02 -10.09 -22.21
CA LEU A 439 14.36 -8.69 -22.55
C LEU A 439 15.32 -8.62 -23.76
N ASN A 440 16.33 -9.50 -23.80
CA ASN A 440 17.30 -9.60 -24.89
C ASN A 440 16.64 -9.92 -26.24
N GLN A 441 15.65 -10.82 -26.27
CA GLN A 441 14.90 -11.16 -27.48
C GLN A 441 14.18 -9.95 -28.09
N ARG A 442 13.77 -8.97 -27.28
CA ARG A 442 13.03 -7.79 -27.74
C ARG A 442 13.95 -6.65 -28.16
N LEU A 443 15.12 -6.50 -27.53
CA LEU A 443 16.19 -5.62 -28.01
C LEU A 443 16.73 -5.96 -29.43
N LEU A 444 16.48 -7.18 -29.93
CA LEU A 444 16.90 -7.60 -31.27
C LEU A 444 15.88 -7.28 -32.37
N ASN A 445 14.69 -6.77 -32.00
CA ASN A 445 13.59 -6.48 -32.92
C ASN A 445 13.31 -4.96 -33.05
N CYS A 446 14.22 -4.10 -32.56
CA CYS A 446 14.14 -2.64 -32.53
C CYS A 446 15.14 -1.98 -33.49
#